data_AF-A0A484CDP0-F1
#
_entry.id   AF-A0A484CDP0-F1
#
_cell.length_a   1.000
_cell.length_b   1.000
_cell.length_c   1.000
_cell.angle_alpha   90.00
_cell.angle_beta   90.00
_cell.angle_gamma   90.00
#
_symmetry.space_group_name_H-M   'P 1'
#
loop_
_entity.id
_entity.type
_entity.pdbx_description
1 polymer ?
#
loop_
_entity_poly.entity_id
_entity_poly.type
_entity_poly.pdbx_seq_one_letter_code
_entity_poly.pdbx_strand_id
1 'polypeptide(L)'
;MAEAALSRSRAAAGGLYFLLTLLGLVCLTSSLVDNKKLENMMESLKEARQNLEKLKAEKDTPPELISEYMSFMEPMMEFSKRLSKYLPDDFPPMDGLMENIKGFMEKTKTYVDRENVKMDAKIAKLEKNLENVEKIIKALKGYQAEL
;
A
#
# COMPACT_ATOMS: atom_id res chain seq x y z
N MET A 1 27.78 -41.95 -55.15
CA MET A 1 28.06 -40.86 -54.18
C MET A 1 26.94 -39.82 -54.21
N ALA A 2 25.72 -40.19 -53.78
CA ALA A 2 24.56 -39.26 -53.77
C ALA A 2 23.68 -39.35 -52.52
N GLU A 3 23.99 -40.24 -51.57
CA GLU A 3 23.16 -40.41 -50.35
C GLU A 3 23.70 -39.66 -49.13
N ALA A 4 24.98 -39.29 -49.11
CA ALA A 4 25.57 -38.56 -47.99
C ALA A 4 25.21 -37.06 -47.95
N ALA A 5 24.70 -36.49 -49.05
CA ALA A 5 24.34 -35.07 -49.14
C ALA A 5 22.91 -34.77 -48.65
N LEU A 6 22.01 -35.75 -48.68
CA LEU A 6 20.60 -35.58 -48.29
C LEU A 6 20.36 -35.69 -46.77
N SER A 7 21.29 -36.33 -46.04
CA SER A 7 21.24 -36.46 -44.59
C SER A 7 21.59 -35.15 -43.85
N ARG A 8 22.51 -34.33 -44.39
CA ARG A 8 22.89 -33.03 -43.79
C ARG A 8 21.84 -31.93 -43.91
N SER A 9 20.97 -32.01 -44.93
CA SER A 9 19.93 -31.00 -45.19
C SER A 9 18.76 -31.07 -44.19
N ARG A 10 18.38 -32.27 -43.73
CA ARG A 10 17.24 -32.46 -42.82
C ARG A 10 17.50 -32.01 -41.38
N ALA A 11 18.75 -32.13 -40.90
CA ALA A 11 19.11 -31.66 -39.55
C ALA A 11 19.14 -30.12 -39.44
N ALA A 12 19.58 -29.43 -40.50
CA ALA A 12 19.61 -27.97 -40.56
C ALA A 12 18.20 -27.35 -40.66
N ALA A 13 17.29 -28.00 -41.41
CA ALA A 13 15.92 -27.52 -41.58
C ALA A 13 15.11 -27.57 -40.28
N GLY A 14 15.31 -28.59 -39.43
CA GLY A 14 14.65 -28.71 -38.12
C GLY A 14 15.13 -27.65 -37.11
N GLY A 15 16.43 -27.35 -37.10
CA GLY A 15 16.99 -26.29 -36.26
C GLY A 15 16.56 -24.89 -36.70
N LEU A 16 16.49 -24.63 -38.01
CA LEU A 16 16.04 -23.36 -38.56
C LEU A 16 14.55 -23.13 -38.29
N TYR A 17 13.72 -24.16 -38.41
CA TYR A 17 12.30 -24.09 -38.03
C TYR A 17 12.14 -23.76 -36.55
N PHE A 18 12.92 -24.40 -35.67
CA PHE A 18 12.88 -24.15 -34.22
C PHE A 18 13.30 -22.71 -33.85
N LEU A 19 14.33 -22.17 -34.53
CA LEU A 19 14.74 -20.78 -34.38
C LEU A 19 13.67 -19.81 -34.88
N LEU A 20 12.99 -20.12 -35.99
CA LEU A 20 11.90 -19.31 -36.52
C LEU A 20 10.64 -19.33 -35.64
N THR A 21 10.29 -20.47 -35.03
CA THR A 21 9.20 -20.52 -34.04
C THR A 21 9.56 -19.79 -32.76
N LEU A 22 10.80 -19.88 -32.29
CA LEU A 22 11.26 -19.10 -31.13
C LEU A 22 11.25 -17.60 -31.45
N LEU A 23 11.75 -17.20 -32.61
CA LEU A 23 11.73 -15.80 -33.06
C LEU A 23 10.29 -15.29 -33.20
N GLY A 24 9.38 -16.10 -33.78
CA GLY A 24 7.96 -15.77 -33.89
C GLY A 24 7.25 -15.66 -32.55
N LEU A 25 7.58 -16.55 -31.59
CA LEU A 25 7.05 -16.51 -30.23
C LEU A 25 7.58 -15.28 -29.47
N VAL A 26 8.87 -14.99 -29.62
CA VAL A 26 9.55 -13.83 -29.05
C VAL A 26 8.94 -12.54 -29.61
N CYS A 27 8.78 -12.41 -30.93
CA CYS A 27 8.10 -11.29 -31.60
C CYS A 27 6.62 -11.15 -31.20
N LEU A 28 5.89 -12.26 -31.01
CA LEU A 28 4.51 -12.24 -30.51
C LEU A 28 4.44 -11.75 -29.07
N THR A 29 5.39 -12.16 -28.22
CA THR A 29 5.49 -11.65 -26.85
C THR A 29 5.91 -10.18 -26.82
N SER A 30 6.79 -9.71 -27.71
CA SER A 30 7.12 -8.27 -27.85
C SER A 30 5.92 -7.46 -28.27
N SER A 31 5.16 -7.96 -29.26
CA SER A 31 3.96 -7.29 -29.76
C SER A 31 2.88 -7.19 -28.69
N LEU A 32 2.86 -8.09 -27.70
CA LEU A 32 1.93 -8.05 -26.58
C LEU A 32 2.36 -7.07 -25.47
N VAL A 33 3.67 -6.80 -25.35
CA VAL A 33 4.25 -5.83 -24.42
C VAL A 33 4.33 -4.47 -25.10
N ASP A 34 3.19 -3.79 -25.16
CA ASP A 34 3.11 -2.41 -25.68
C ASP A 34 3.88 -1.45 -24.76
N ASN A 35 4.85 -0.71 -25.33
CA ASN A 35 5.61 0.37 -24.68
C ASN A 35 4.72 1.31 -23.88
N LYS A 36 3.60 1.71 -24.47
CA LYS A 36 2.66 2.65 -23.85
C LYS A 36 1.98 2.03 -22.62
N LYS A 37 1.67 0.75 -22.69
CA LYS A 37 1.07 0.01 -21.57
C LYS A 37 2.06 -0.14 -20.41
N LEU A 38 3.34 -0.35 -20.73
CA LEU A 38 4.41 -0.46 -19.74
C LEU A 38 4.76 0.89 -19.08
N GLU A 39 4.74 1.98 -19.86
CA GLU A 39 4.86 3.35 -19.35
C GLU A 39 3.69 3.70 -18.41
N ASN A 40 2.45 3.41 -18.82
CA ASN A 40 1.27 3.58 -17.96
C ASN A 40 1.38 2.77 -16.65
N MET A 41 1.94 1.55 -16.68
CA MET A 41 2.15 0.74 -15.47
C MET A 41 3.18 1.37 -14.53
N MET A 42 4.26 1.98 -15.06
CA MET A 42 5.23 2.70 -14.23
C MET A 42 4.64 3.96 -13.61
N GLU A 43 3.87 4.73 -14.37
CA GLU A 43 3.21 5.92 -13.87
C GLU A 43 2.22 5.55 -12.75
N SER A 44 1.39 4.52 -12.98
CA SER A 44 0.48 3.98 -11.97
C SER A 44 1.21 3.49 -10.72
N LEU A 45 2.37 2.84 -10.86
CA LEU A 45 3.20 2.42 -9.74
C LEU A 45 3.73 3.62 -8.94
N LYS A 46 4.14 4.69 -9.62
CA LYS A 46 4.62 5.92 -9.00
C LYS A 46 3.50 6.62 -8.22
N GLU A 47 2.32 6.74 -8.81
CA GLU A 47 1.14 7.29 -8.13
C GLU A 47 0.75 6.45 -6.91
N ALA A 48 0.73 5.12 -7.05
CA ALA A 48 0.40 4.23 -5.95
C ALA A 48 1.40 4.35 -4.78
N ARG A 49 2.70 4.56 -5.06
CA ARG A 49 3.70 4.85 -4.03
C ARG A 49 3.46 6.20 -3.35
N GLN A 50 3.16 7.25 -4.11
CA GLN A 50 2.87 8.56 -3.54
C GLN A 50 1.63 8.52 -2.63
N ASN A 51 0.59 7.81 -3.05
CA ASN A 51 -0.62 7.64 -2.25
C ASN A 51 -0.35 6.82 -0.99
N LEU A 52 0.53 5.81 -1.05
CA LEU A 52 0.93 5.04 0.12
C LEU A 52 1.70 5.90 1.15
N GLU A 53 2.60 6.76 0.70
CA GLU A 53 3.32 7.68 1.59
C GLU A 53 2.38 8.70 2.24
N LYS A 54 1.40 9.23 1.50
CA LYS A 54 0.35 10.07 2.08
C LYS A 54 -0.46 9.32 3.13
N LEU A 55 -0.86 8.08 2.83
CA LEU A 55 -1.62 7.25 3.77
C LEU A 55 -0.84 7.00 5.07
N LYS A 56 0.47 6.74 5.00
CA LYS A 56 1.33 6.61 6.17
C LYS A 56 1.31 7.88 7.03
N ALA A 57 1.46 9.05 6.40
CA ALA A 57 1.46 10.32 7.11
C ALA A 57 0.10 10.64 7.77
N GLU A 58 -1.01 10.37 7.07
CA GLU A 58 -2.37 10.60 7.60
C GLU A 58 -2.76 9.64 8.72
N LYS A 59 -2.19 8.42 8.73
CA LYS A 59 -2.46 7.38 9.74
C LYS A 59 -2.05 7.82 11.15
N ASP A 60 -0.99 8.61 11.28
CA ASP A 60 -0.41 8.98 12.57
C ASP A 60 -1.11 10.19 13.23
N THR A 61 -1.91 10.95 12.48
CA THR A 61 -2.59 12.15 13.00
C THR A 61 -3.69 11.86 14.04
N PRO A 62 -4.60 10.87 13.86
CA PRO A 62 -5.65 10.60 14.83
C PRO A 62 -5.16 10.14 16.22
N PRO A 63 -4.16 9.23 16.33
CA PRO A 63 -3.57 8.87 17.63
C PRO A 63 -2.97 10.05 18.39
N GLU A 64 -2.25 10.95 17.69
CA GLU A 64 -1.63 12.13 18.29
C GLU A 64 -2.67 13.08 18.88
N LEU A 65 -3.71 13.41 18.09
CA LEU A 65 -4.81 14.27 18.55
C LEU A 65 -5.51 13.69 19.78
N ILE A 66 -5.81 12.39 19.79
CA ILE A 66 -6.46 11.75 20.94
C ILE A 66 -5.57 11.81 22.18
N SER A 67 -4.27 11.59 22.02
CA SER A 67 -3.32 11.70 23.13
C SER A 67 -3.24 13.12 23.68
N GLU A 68 -3.23 14.12 22.80
CA GLU A 68 -3.26 15.53 23.18
C GLU A 68 -4.54 15.88 23.95
N TYR A 69 -5.72 15.51 23.44
CA TYR A 69 -6.99 15.74 24.14
C TYR A 69 -7.04 15.05 25.51
N MET A 70 -6.51 13.83 25.63
CA MET A 70 -6.42 13.15 26.92
C MET A 70 -5.55 13.90 27.92
N SER A 71 -4.48 14.55 27.48
CA SER A 71 -3.59 15.30 28.36
C SER A 71 -4.29 16.49 29.03
N PHE A 72 -5.31 17.06 28.39
CA PHE A 72 -6.11 18.16 28.93
C PHE A 72 -7.26 17.71 29.84
N MET A 73 -7.62 16.42 29.86
CA MET A 73 -8.79 15.94 30.58
C MET A 73 -8.66 16.06 32.10
N GLU A 74 -7.50 15.77 32.65
CA GLU A 74 -7.27 15.83 34.09
C GLU A 74 -7.27 17.29 34.61
N PRO A 75 -6.58 18.25 33.95
CA PRO A 75 -6.75 19.68 34.23
C PRO A 75 -8.20 20.17 34.12
N MET A 76 -8.95 19.72 33.10
CA MET A 76 -10.36 20.09 32.92
C MET A 76 -11.25 19.56 34.05
N MET A 77 -11.02 18.33 34.51
CA MET A 77 -11.72 17.77 35.67
C MET A 77 -11.44 18.57 36.94
N GLU A 78 -10.18 18.93 37.20
CA GLU A 78 -9.82 19.77 38.35
C GLU A 78 -10.46 21.16 38.28
N PHE A 79 -10.44 21.78 37.10
CA PHE A 79 -11.08 23.07 36.89
C PHE A 79 -12.60 23.00 37.12
N SER A 80 -13.25 21.94 36.61
CA SER A 80 -14.67 21.70 36.82
C SER A 80 -15.02 21.53 38.31
N LYS A 81 -14.20 20.79 39.07
CA LYS A 81 -14.35 20.63 40.54
C LYS A 81 -14.13 21.92 41.32
N ARG A 82 -13.32 22.85 40.81
CA ARG A 82 -13.17 24.18 41.42
C ARG A 82 -14.39 25.05 41.12
N LEU A 83 -14.85 25.04 39.88
CA LEU A 83 -16.04 25.78 39.45
C LEU A 83 -17.31 25.34 40.17
N SER A 84 -17.49 24.04 40.39
CA SER A 84 -18.68 23.51 41.06
C SER A 84 -18.91 24.09 42.45
N LYS A 85 -17.86 24.56 43.14
CA LYS A 85 -17.96 25.25 44.44
C LYS A 85 -18.60 26.64 44.37
N TYR A 86 -18.68 27.22 43.18
CA TYR A 86 -19.24 28.55 42.93
C TYR A 86 -20.57 28.48 42.17
N LEU A 87 -21.00 27.28 41.80
CA LEU A 87 -22.27 27.07 41.11
C LEU A 87 -23.41 26.95 42.13
N PRO A 88 -24.63 27.36 41.75
CA PRO A 88 -25.82 27.15 42.57
C PRO A 88 -26.02 25.67 42.94
N ASP A 89 -26.63 25.39 44.10
CA ASP A 89 -26.85 24.01 44.59
C ASP A 89 -27.78 23.17 43.67
N ASP A 90 -28.61 23.84 42.87
CA ASP A 90 -29.48 23.24 41.85
C ASP A 90 -28.75 22.96 40.52
N PHE A 91 -27.47 23.31 40.42
CA PHE A 91 -26.66 23.04 39.23
C PHE A 91 -26.32 21.53 39.12
N PRO A 92 -26.48 20.91 37.94
CA PRO A 92 -26.20 19.49 37.77
C PRO A 92 -24.74 19.10 38.12
N PRO A 93 -24.51 17.94 38.74
CA PRO A 93 -23.17 17.48 39.06
C PRO A 93 -22.34 17.23 37.79
N MET A 94 -21.23 17.95 37.65
CA MET A 94 -20.35 17.87 36.48
C MET A 94 -19.36 16.70 36.54
N ASP A 95 -19.13 16.12 37.73
CA ASP A 95 -18.19 15.00 37.92
C ASP A 95 -18.59 13.79 37.05
N GLY A 96 -19.86 13.39 37.08
CA GLY A 96 -20.34 12.26 36.27
C GLY A 96 -20.30 12.53 34.76
N LEU A 97 -20.48 13.79 34.34
CA LEU A 97 -20.34 14.19 32.94
C LEU A 97 -18.87 14.09 32.49
N MET A 98 -17.94 14.57 33.31
CA MET A 98 -16.51 14.50 33.00
C MET A 98 -15.97 13.06 33.00
N GLU A 99 -16.39 12.21 33.95
CA GLU A 99 -16.04 10.79 33.95
C GLU A 99 -16.56 10.07 32.70
N ASN A 100 -17.78 10.38 32.27
CA ASN A 100 -18.34 9.83 31.02
C ASN A 100 -17.54 10.26 29.78
N ILE A 101 -17.15 11.54 29.72
CA ILE A 101 -16.31 12.06 28.63
C ILE A 101 -14.94 11.35 28.62
N LYS A 102 -14.32 11.18 29.79
CA LYS A 102 -13.05 10.45 29.93
C LYS A 102 -13.18 9.02 29.43
N GLY A 103 -14.20 8.29 29.90
CA GLY A 103 -14.46 6.91 29.48
C GLY A 103 -14.76 6.78 27.98
N PHE A 104 -15.43 7.77 27.38
CA PHE A 104 -15.64 7.82 25.93
C PHE A 104 -14.33 8.01 25.16
N MET A 105 -13.45 8.91 25.63
CA MET A 105 -12.13 9.10 25.02
C MET A 105 -11.24 7.87 25.13
N GLU A 106 -11.24 7.18 26.27
CA GLU A 106 -10.48 5.93 26.46
C GLU A 106 -10.93 4.83 25.48
N LYS A 107 -12.24 4.69 25.28
CA LYS A 107 -12.80 3.78 24.27
C LYS A 107 -12.38 4.18 22.85
N THR A 108 -12.44 5.48 22.55
CA THR A 108 -12.04 6.01 21.24
C THR A 108 -10.55 5.78 20.97
N LYS A 109 -9.68 6.01 21.95
CA LYS A 109 -8.25 5.69 21.87
C LYS A 109 -8.01 4.21 21.59
N THR A 110 -8.63 3.34 22.37
CA THR A 110 -8.50 1.88 22.19
C THR A 110 -8.95 1.44 20.80
N TYR A 111 -10.02 2.05 20.27
CA TYR A 111 -10.48 1.81 18.91
C TYR A 111 -9.46 2.28 17.87
N VAL A 112 -8.95 3.50 18.00
CA VAL A 112 -7.95 4.07 17.09
C VAL A 112 -6.66 3.25 17.12
N ASP A 113 -6.15 2.87 18.29
CA ASP A 113 -4.95 2.04 18.43
C ASP A 113 -5.13 0.70 17.71
N ARG A 114 -6.30 0.07 17.84
CA ARG A 114 -6.62 -1.18 17.14
C ARG A 114 -6.68 -1.00 15.63
N GLU A 115 -7.34 0.05 15.15
CA GLU A 115 -7.41 0.34 13.72
C GLU A 115 -6.02 0.69 13.17
N ASN A 116 -5.17 1.36 13.95
CA ASN A 116 -3.81 1.71 13.58
C ASN A 116 -2.97 0.45 13.30
N VAL A 117 -3.03 -0.55 14.19
CA VAL A 117 -2.38 -1.85 14.00
C VAL A 117 -2.88 -2.57 12.73
N LYS A 118 -4.20 -2.49 12.44
CA LYS A 118 -4.75 -3.06 11.20
C LYS A 118 -4.28 -2.30 9.97
N MET A 119 -4.15 -0.98 10.05
CA MET A 119 -3.63 -0.16 8.96
C MET A 119 -2.15 -0.47 8.69
N ASP A 120 -1.33 -0.69 9.72
CA ASP A 120 0.07 -1.12 9.57
C ASP A 120 0.19 -2.43 8.78
N ALA A 121 -0.64 -3.42 9.13
CA ALA A 121 -0.65 -4.69 8.40
C ALA A 121 -1.08 -4.52 6.93
N LYS A 122 -2.04 -3.62 6.65
CA LYS A 122 -2.48 -3.30 5.28
C LYS A 122 -1.39 -2.56 4.50
N ILE A 123 -0.71 -1.59 5.12
CA ILE A 123 0.40 -0.84 4.53
C ILE A 123 1.54 -1.79 4.17
N ALA A 124 1.97 -2.65 5.09
CA ALA A 124 3.03 -3.64 4.83
C ALA A 124 2.66 -4.59 3.67
N LYS A 125 1.39 -5.01 3.59
CA LYS A 125 0.90 -5.81 2.46
C LYS A 125 0.93 -5.04 1.14
N LEU A 126 0.55 -3.76 1.14
CA LEU A 126 0.58 -2.89 -0.03
C LEU A 126 2.03 -2.65 -0.51
N GLU A 127 2.98 -2.42 0.40
CA GLU A 127 4.40 -2.29 0.09
C GLU A 127 4.94 -3.52 -0.64
N LYS A 128 4.66 -4.71 -0.09
CA LYS A 128 5.06 -5.98 -0.72
C LYS A 128 4.43 -6.16 -2.10
N ASN A 129 3.17 -5.79 -2.27
CA ASN A 129 2.50 -5.86 -3.56
C ASN A 129 3.14 -4.89 -4.58
N LEU A 130 3.45 -3.65 -4.18
CA LEU A 130 4.13 -2.68 -5.03
C LEU A 130 5.55 -3.14 -5.42
N GLU A 131 6.28 -3.77 -4.51
CA GLU A 131 7.59 -4.36 -4.81
C GLU A 131 7.47 -5.48 -5.85
N ASN A 132 6.45 -6.35 -5.73
CA ASN A 132 6.20 -7.40 -6.71
C ASN A 132 5.84 -6.83 -8.09
N VAL A 133 4.98 -5.80 -8.13
CA VAL A 133 4.64 -5.12 -9.39
C VAL A 133 5.89 -4.48 -10.02
N GLU A 134 6.75 -3.86 -9.22
CA GLU A 134 8.02 -3.30 -9.71
C GLU A 134 8.92 -4.40 -10.33
N LYS A 135 9.02 -5.57 -9.70
CA LYS A 135 9.77 -6.72 -10.25
C LYS A 135 9.20 -7.18 -11.59
N ILE A 136 7.87 -7.26 -11.71
CA ILE A 136 7.20 -7.63 -12.96
C ILE A 136 7.48 -6.59 -14.05
N ILE A 137 7.35 -5.30 -13.75
CA ILE A 137 7.66 -4.22 -14.69
C ILE A 137 9.12 -4.29 -15.15
N LYS A 138 10.06 -4.53 -14.23
CA LYS A 138 11.49 -4.69 -14.57
C LYS A 138 11.74 -5.89 -15.48
N ALA A 139 11.10 -7.03 -15.20
CA ALA A 139 11.22 -8.21 -16.06
C ALA A 139 10.67 -7.93 -17.47
N LEU A 140 9.50 -7.30 -17.57
CA LEU A 140 8.91 -6.90 -18.85
C LEU A 140 9.80 -5.93 -19.63
N LYS A 141 10.43 -4.95 -18.95
CA LYS A 141 11.43 -4.07 -19.57
C LYS A 141 12.66 -4.83 -20.05
N GLY A 142 13.15 -5.79 -19.28
CA GLY A 142 14.31 -6.62 -19.65
C GLY A 142 14.02 -7.41 -20.92
N TYR A 143 12.86 -8.11 -20.96
CA TYR A 143 12.42 -8.80 -22.17
C TYR A 143 12.35 -7.88 -23.38
N GLN A 144 11.85 -6.66 -23.20
CA GLN A 144 11.74 -5.69 -24.28
C GLN A 144 13.09 -5.13 -24.75
N ALA A 145 14.08 -5.00 -23.86
CA ALA A 145 15.41 -4.50 -24.21
C ALA A 145 16.28 -5.55 -24.92
N GLU A 146 15.95 -6.83 -24.76
CA GLU A 146 16.60 -7.98 -25.43
C GLU A 146 15.99 -8.29 -26.82
N LEU A 147 14.96 -7.54 -27.22
CA LEU A 147 14.20 -7.65 -28.45
C LEU A 147 14.58 -6.56 -29.46
#